data_AF-A0A1Z9STV8-F1
#
_entry.id   AF-A0A1Z9STV8-F1
#
_cell.length_a   1.000
_cell.length_b   1.000
_cell.length_c   1.000
_cell.angle_alpha   90.00
_cell.angle_beta   90.00
_cell.angle_gamma   90.00
#
_symmetry.space_group_name_H-M   'P 1'
#
loop_
_entity.id
_entity.type
_entity.pdbx_description
1 polymer ?
#
loop_
_entity_poly.entity_id
_entity_poly.type
_entity_poly.pdbx_seq_one_letter_code
_entity_poly.pdbx_strand_id
1 'polypeptide(L)'
;MKTFKEFRESIGYSTKLEVVEREKIEIFEGDVIDQLRKIAKSKKEADVTLKSGSSHKIDPTSAKQIIKTFDSLNSSKQKKVRKDMNKDTKGFMTIMDFAQENAQR
;
A
#
# COMPACT_ATOMS: atom_id res chain seq x y z
N MET A 1 -42.21 -9.71 3.48
CA MET A 1 -40.87 -9.37 4.01
C MET A 1 -39.89 -9.50 2.87
N LYS A 2 -39.10 -8.46 2.57
CA LYS A 2 -38.09 -8.54 1.51
C LYS A 2 -36.98 -9.50 1.95
N THR A 3 -36.55 -10.38 1.06
CA THR A 3 -35.47 -11.31 1.37
C THR A 3 -34.14 -10.54 1.47
N PHE A 4 -33.20 -11.08 2.24
CA PHE A 4 -31.88 -10.47 2.42
C PHE A 4 -31.14 -10.23 1.09
N LYS A 5 -31.47 -11.03 0.06
CA LYS A 5 -30.96 -10.88 -1.30
C LYS A 5 -31.50 -9.62 -2.00
N GLU A 6 -32.81 -9.39 -1.91
CA GLU A 6 -33.48 -8.21 -2.49
C GLU A 6 -33.07 -6.91 -1.79
N PHE A 7 -32.83 -6.96 -0.47
CA PHE A 7 -32.30 -5.82 0.28
C PHE A 7 -30.91 -5.41 -0.22
N ARG A 8 -30.04 -6.40 -0.50
CA ARG A 8 -28.67 -6.15 -1.00
C ARG A 8 -28.67 -5.58 -2.43
N GLU A 9 -29.53 -6.08 -3.30
CA GLU A 9 -29.67 -5.54 -4.66
C GLU A 9 -30.26 -4.12 -4.65
N SER A 10 -31.20 -3.84 -3.74
CA SER A 10 -31.82 -2.51 -3.58
C SER A 10 -30.85 -1.43 -3.10
N ILE A 11 -29.78 -1.77 -2.36
CA ILE A 11 -28.75 -0.82 -1.91
C ILE A 11 -27.56 -0.74 -2.88
N GLY A 12 -27.68 -1.32 -4.07
CA GLY A 12 -26.63 -1.29 -5.10
C GLY A 12 -25.50 -2.30 -4.89
N TYR A 13 -25.64 -3.26 -3.96
CA TYR A 13 -24.71 -4.38 -3.84
C TYR A 13 -25.01 -5.42 -4.93
N SER A 14 -24.46 -5.17 -6.12
CA SER A 14 -24.39 -6.15 -7.22
C SER A 14 -23.62 -7.40 -6.75
N THR A 15 -24.25 -8.57 -6.82
CA THR A 15 -23.60 -9.89 -6.62
C THR A 15 -22.80 -10.34 -7.84
N LYS A 16 -22.73 -9.52 -8.89
CA LYS A 16 -21.83 -9.75 -10.01
C LYS A 16 -20.42 -9.36 -9.56
N LEU A 17 -19.64 -10.37 -9.18
CA LEU A 17 -18.19 -10.30 -9.21
C LEU A 17 -17.79 -9.96 -10.65
N GLU A 18 -17.63 -8.68 -10.95
CA GLU A 18 -16.84 -8.28 -12.12
C GLU A 18 -15.42 -8.78 -11.85
N VAL A 19 -15.05 -9.84 -12.57
CA VAL A 19 -13.66 -10.25 -12.70
C VAL A 19 -13.00 -9.14 -13.52
N VAL A 20 -12.57 -8.08 -12.83
CA VAL A 20 -11.64 -7.10 -13.35
C VAL A 20 -10.45 -7.88 -13.89
N GLU A 21 -10.13 -7.68 -15.17
CA GLU A 21 -8.94 -8.26 -15.79
C GLU A 21 -7.77 -8.03 -14.85
N ARG A 22 -7.29 -9.13 -14.24
CA ARG A 22 -6.14 -9.08 -13.37
C ARG A 22 -4.95 -8.75 -14.26
N GLU A 23 -4.59 -7.48 -14.36
CA GLU A 23 -3.18 -7.14 -14.34
C GLU A 23 -2.58 -8.05 -13.26
N LYS A 24 -1.53 -8.80 -13.58
CA LYS A 24 -0.79 -9.57 -12.57
C LYS A 24 -0.19 -8.55 -11.60
N ILE A 25 -1.00 -8.06 -10.69
CA ILE A 25 -0.60 -7.23 -9.56
C ILE A 25 0.14 -8.21 -8.67
N GLU A 26 1.45 -8.04 -8.60
CA GLU A 26 2.26 -8.78 -7.65
C GLU A 26 1.90 -8.29 -6.26
N ILE A 27 1.01 -9.03 -5.59
CA ILE A 27 0.66 -8.78 -4.20
C ILE A 27 1.80 -9.35 -3.36
N PHE A 28 2.53 -8.46 -2.69
CA PHE A 28 3.56 -8.85 -1.76
C PHE A 28 2.96 -8.93 -0.36
N GLU A 29 2.86 -10.12 0.20
CA GLU A 29 2.51 -10.28 1.62
C GLU A 29 3.74 -9.99 2.49
N GLY A 30 3.53 -9.34 3.64
CA GLY A 30 4.58 -9.08 4.64
C GLY A 30 4.68 -7.61 5.07
N ASP A 31 5.85 -7.22 5.56
CA ASP A 31 6.10 -5.86 6.00
C ASP A 31 6.08 -4.87 4.83
N VAL A 32 5.43 -3.72 5.01
CA VAL A 32 5.36 -2.65 4.00
C VAL A 32 6.73 -2.26 3.44
N ILE A 33 7.77 -2.19 4.29
CA ILE A 33 9.12 -1.87 3.82
C ILE A 33 9.67 -2.97 2.89
N ASP A 34 9.40 -4.23 3.21
CA ASP A 34 9.85 -5.36 2.41
C ASP A 34 9.10 -5.42 1.07
N GLN A 35 7.81 -5.09 1.06
CA GLN A 35 7.01 -4.90 -0.16
C GLN A 35 7.62 -3.78 -1.01
N LEU A 36 7.84 -2.59 -0.43
CA LEU A 36 8.44 -1.44 -1.13
C LEU A 36 9.82 -1.76 -1.72
N ARG A 37 10.65 -2.55 -1.03
CA ARG A 37 11.95 -3.01 -1.59
C ARG A 37 11.77 -3.90 -2.81
N LYS A 38 10.74 -4.76 -2.85
CA LYS A 38 10.44 -5.58 -4.03
C LYS A 38 9.94 -4.72 -5.18
N ILE A 39 9.03 -3.77 -4.92
CA ILE A 39 8.52 -2.81 -5.91
C ILE A 39 9.65 -1.96 -6.48
N ALA A 40 10.54 -1.44 -5.63
CA ALA A 40 11.71 -0.65 -6.03
C ALA A 40 12.68 -1.43 -6.94
N LYS A 41 12.75 -2.76 -6.79
CA LYS A 41 13.54 -3.64 -7.68
C LYS A 41 12.78 -4.03 -8.94
N SER A 42 11.46 -4.07 -8.88
CA SER A 42 10.60 -4.31 -10.03
C SER A 42 10.63 -3.10 -10.99
N LYS A 43 10.28 -3.34 -12.25
CA LYS A 43 10.10 -2.27 -13.26
C LYS A 43 8.62 -1.91 -13.45
N LYS A 44 7.74 -2.39 -12.56
CA LYS A 44 6.29 -2.26 -12.70
C LYS A 44 5.70 -1.69 -11.43
N GLU A 45 4.61 -0.97 -11.59
CA GLU A 45 3.79 -0.56 -10.45
C GLU A 45 3.21 -1.80 -9.78
N ALA A 46 3.10 -1.75 -8.46
CA ALA A 46 2.54 -2.84 -7.68
C ALA A 46 1.84 -2.29 -6.44
N ASP A 47 0.92 -3.09 -5.91
CA ASP A 47 0.14 -2.71 -4.75
C ASP A 47 0.90 -3.04 -3.47
N VAL A 48 0.96 -2.05 -2.59
CA VAL A 48 1.41 -2.21 -1.21
C VAL A 48 0.20 -2.46 -0.34
N THR A 49 0.12 -3.64 0.27
CA THR A 49 -0.95 -4.01 1.19
C THR A 49 -0.50 -3.74 2.63
N LEU A 50 -1.21 -2.84 3.30
CA LEU A 50 -1.02 -2.53 4.71
C LEU A 50 -1.71 -3.58 5.59
N LYS A 51 -1.28 -3.73 6.85
CA LYS A 51 -1.95 -4.63 7.81
C LYS A 51 -3.39 -4.22 8.13
N SER A 52 -3.75 -2.97 7.87
CA SER A 52 -5.13 -2.48 7.96
C SER A 52 -6.05 -3.06 6.88
N GLY A 53 -5.50 -3.79 5.89
CA GLY A 53 -6.23 -4.32 4.74
C GLY A 53 -6.34 -3.34 3.57
N SER A 54 -5.81 -2.12 3.71
CA SER A 54 -5.76 -1.13 2.64
C SER A 54 -4.64 -1.46 1.67
N SER A 55 -4.90 -1.36 0.36
CA SER A 55 -3.88 -1.53 -0.68
C SER A 55 -3.73 -0.24 -1.48
N HIS A 56 -2.49 0.12 -1.78
CA HIS A 56 -2.15 1.34 -2.51
C HIS A 56 -1.16 1.04 -3.63
N LYS A 57 -1.48 1.47 -4.84
CA LYS A 57 -0.59 1.32 -6.00
C LYS A 57 0.59 2.28 -5.86
N ILE A 58 1.81 1.74 -5.91
CA ILE A 58 3.06 2.51 -5.79
C ILE A 58 3.93 2.22 -7.00
N ASP A 59 4.48 3.29 -7.59
CA ASP A 59 5.44 3.17 -8.67
C ASP A 59 6.87 2.85 -8.16
N PRO A 60 7.70 2.19 -8.98
CA PRO A 60 9.07 1.84 -8.58
C PRO A 60 9.95 3.03 -8.19
N THR A 61 9.70 4.22 -8.74
CA THR A 61 10.51 5.42 -8.49
C THR A 61 10.21 5.96 -7.10
N SER A 62 8.92 6.13 -6.78
CA SER A 62 8.45 6.49 -5.45
C SER A 62 8.89 5.46 -4.42
N ALA A 63 8.77 4.16 -4.71
CA ALA A 63 9.26 3.10 -3.83
C ALA A 63 10.76 3.25 -3.55
N LYS A 64 11.59 3.51 -4.57
CA LYS A 64 13.03 3.76 -4.38
C LYS A 64 13.31 4.97 -3.49
N GLN A 65 12.57 6.06 -3.66
CA GLN A 65 12.73 7.26 -2.82
C GLN A 65 12.38 6.96 -1.37
N ILE A 66 11.26 6.29 -1.11
CA ILE A 66 10.86 5.89 0.24
C ILE A 66 11.92 4.99 0.89
N ILE A 67 12.44 4.00 0.15
CA ILE A 67 13.50 3.13 0.66
C ILE A 67 14.80 3.90 0.91
N LYS A 68 15.19 4.82 0.03
CA LYS A 68 16.39 5.65 0.22
C LYS A 68 16.27 6.52 1.47
N THR A 69 15.12 7.13 1.70
CA THR A 69 14.85 7.90 2.91
C THR A 69 14.81 6.99 4.13
N PHE A 70 14.20 5.82 4.05
CA PHE A 70 14.22 4.84 5.14
C PHE A 70 15.65 4.41 5.51
N ASP A 71 16.49 4.13 4.50
CA ASP A 71 17.87 3.69 4.69
C ASP A 71 18.79 4.81 5.20
N SER A 72 18.47 6.09 4.94
CA SER A 72 19.21 7.24 5.49
C SER A 72 18.90 7.55 6.95
N LEU A 73 17.80 7.01 7.49
CA LEU A 73 17.43 7.17 8.89
C LEU A 73 18.27 6.28 9.81
N ASN A 74 18.44 6.71 11.05
CA ASN A 74 19.07 5.87 12.09
C ASN A 74 18.14 4.71 12.51
N SER A 75 18.72 3.69 13.15
CA SER A 75 18.03 2.46 13.53
C SER A 75 16.79 2.67 14.41
N SER A 76 16.78 3.68 15.28
CA SER A 76 15.63 4.04 16.12
C SER A 76 14.48 4.60 15.28
N LYS A 77 14.78 5.54 14.38
CA LYS A 77 13.80 6.14 13.46
C LYS A 77 13.28 5.10 12.46
N GLN A 78 14.14 4.23 11.93
CA GLN A 78 13.74 3.11 11.06
C GLN A 78 12.70 2.21 11.74
N LYS A 79 12.91 1.82 13.01
CA LYS A 79 11.93 1.04 13.78
C LYS A 79 10.60 1.77 13.91
N LYS A 80 10.63 3.07 14.18
CA LYS A 80 9.42 3.90 14.28
C LYS A 80 8.68 3.99 12.94
N VAL A 81 9.39 4.30 11.86
CA VAL A 81 8.83 4.37 10.51
C VAL A 81 8.20 3.04 10.09
N ARG A 82 8.93 1.93 10.29
CA ARG A 82 8.43 0.59 9.99
C ARG A 82 7.16 0.27 10.79
N LYS A 83 7.11 0.64 12.08
CA LYS A 83 5.92 0.46 12.92
C LYS A 83 4.74 1.33 12.44
N ASP A 84 5.00 2.60 12.15
CA ASP A 84 3.97 3.57 11.75
C ASP A 84 3.38 3.21 10.36
N MET A 85 4.22 2.81 9.39
CA MET A 85 3.76 2.39 8.05
C MET A 85 2.91 1.11 8.08
N ASN A 86 3.26 0.15 8.93
CA ASN A 86 2.49 -1.09 9.03
C ASN A 86 1.20 -0.95 9.84
N LYS A 87 1.00 0.16 10.56
CA LYS A 87 -0.12 0.32 11.49
C LYS A 87 -1.42 0.67 10.74
N ASP A 88 -1.39 1.74 9.97
CA ASP A 88 -2.57 2.29 9.30
C ASP A 88 -2.18 3.13 8.07
N THR A 89 -3.16 3.43 7.22
CA THR A 89 -2.98 4.26 6.02
C THR A 89 -2.43 5.64 6.33
N LYS A 90 -2.80 6.22 7.47
CA LYS A 90 -2.32 7.55 7.87
C LYS A 90 -0.82 7.55 8.15
N GLY A 91 -0.34 6.53 8.86
CA GLY A 91 1.08 6.32 9.09
C GLY A 91 1.83 6.08 7.79
N PHE A 92 1.27 5.28 6.88
CA PHE A 92 1.84 5.10 5.54
C PHE A 92 1.98 6.42 4.77
N MET A 93 0.91 7.20 4.67
CA MET A 93 0.91 8.50 3.97
C MET A 93 1.89 9.49 4.60
N THR A 94 1.92 9.60 5.93
CA THR A 94 2.84 10.51 6.63
C THR A 94 4.30 10.22 6.29
N ILE A 95 4.67 8.95 6.18
CA ILE A 95 6.03 8.55 5.80
C ILE A 95 6.28 8.77 4.31
N MET A 96 5.27 8.58 3.47
CA MET A 96 5.34 8.90 2.06
C MET A 96 5.59 10.39 1.84
N ASP A 97 4.84 11.27 2.53
CA ASP A 97 5.03 12.73 2.51
C ASP A 97 6.45 13.09 2.97
N PHE A 98 6.90 12.54 4.10
CA PHE A 98 8.25 12.74 4.60
C PHE A 98 9.32 12.29 3.60
N ALA A 99 9.12 11.15 2.93
CA ALA A 99 10.06 10.68 1.92
C ALA A 99 10.09 11.59 0.69
N GLN A 100 8.95 12.12 0.26
CA GLN A 100 8.87 13.07 -0.85
C GLN A 100 9.54 14.41 -0.52
N GLU A 101 9.31 14.96 0.68
CA GLU A 101 9.97 16.18 1.16
C GLU A 101 11.50 16.04 1.19
N ASN A 102 12.01 14.87 1.60
CA ASN A 102 13.44 14.59 1.65
C ASN A 102 14.03 14.18 0.30
N ALA A 103 13.21 13.80 -0.69
CA ALA A 103 13.67 13.46 -2.04
C ALA A 103 13.91 14.70 -2.92
N GLN A 104 13.33 15.85 -2.57
CA GLN A 104 13.49 17.12 -3.30
C GLN A 104 14.62 18.02 -2.76
N ARG A 105 15.37 17.55 -1.76
CA ARG A 105 16.57 18.21 -1.22
C ARG A 105 17.84 17.50 -1.66
#